data_AF-A0A1G0WTN3-F1
#
_entry.id   AF-A0A1G0WTN3-F1
#
_cell.length_a   1.000
_cell.length_b   1.000
_cell.length_c   1.000
_cell.angle_alpha   90.00
_cell.angle_beta   90.00
_cell.angle_gamma   90.00
#
_symmetry.space_group_name_H-M   'P 1'
#
loop_
_entity.id
_entity.type
_entity.pdbx_description
1 polymer ?
#
loop_
_entity_poly.entity_id
_entity_poly.type
_entity_poly.pdbx_seq_one_letter_code
_entity_poly.pdbx_strand_id
1 'polypeptide(L)'
;MQNLLLSLRINKILRNIAVFIGLFSAILIFCTPAQSQVTFCYPDCPKDLWNPLPTSPAFTHLITLPCGEPVIVHYRIRIACGSFHDVFIEEIEFVNGYGGGQICGQTMSIAQMLESAMSQLVYDNPMNYPPTDSTQDTCFPNYRVMVGGCWTPTFPIGPGDLKDGAKEPPVIDVPAGLLIPCVYIECCLKYFTVCYVNGTKVVIYDPKRSVPGECDYQYQPACYPACE
;
A
#
# COMPACT_ATOMS: atom_id res chain seq x y z
N MET A 1 30.77 -21.20 -66.28
CA MET A 1 31.34 -20.80 -64.96
C MET A 1 30.57 -19.69 -64.24
N GLN A 2 29.69 -18.90 -64.88
CA GLN A 2 28.94 -17.83 -64.19
C GLN A 2 27.78 -18.33 -63.29
N ASN A 3 27.08 -19.41 -63.68
CA ASN A 3 25.91 -19.90 -62.92
C ASN A 3 26.25 -20.54 -61.55
N LEU A 4 27.46 -21.10 -61.39
CA LEU A 4 27.88 -21.72 -60.12
C LEU A 4 28.21 -20.66 -59.05
N LEU A 5 28.79 -19.53 -59.48
CA LEU A 5 29.14 -18.41 -58.60
C LEU A 5 27.91 -17.65 -58.08
N LEU A 6 26.83 -17.58 -58.88
CA LEU A 6 25.58 -16.95 -58.47
C LEU A 6 24.87 -17.79 -57.39
N SER A 7 24.81 -19.11 -57.55
CA SER A 7 24.22 -20.06 -56.59
C SER A 7 24.95 -20.04 -55.24
N LEU A 8 26.29 -20.03 -55.24
CA LEU A 8 27.10 -19.97 -54.03
C LEU A 8 26.94 -18.63 -53.29
N ARG A 9 26.79 -17.50 -54.01
CA ARG A 9 26.55 -16.20 -53.40
C ARG A 9 25.15 -16.11 -52.74
N ILE A 10 24.11 -16.62 -53.40
CA ILE A 10 22.73 -16.60 -52.88
C ILE A 10 22.63 -17.42 -51.59
N ASN A 11 23.23 -18.62 -51.54
CA ASN A 11 23.25 -19.45 -50.33
C ASN A 11 24.00 -18.81 -49.15
N LYS A 12 25.07 -18.05 -49.42
CA LYS A 12 25.84 -17.36 -48.38
C LYS A 12 25.07 -16.14 -47.82
N ILE A 13 24.35 -15.42 -48.68
CA ILE A 13 23.50 -14.29 -48.30
C ILE A 13 22.29 -14.77 -47.49
N LEU A 14 21.58 -15.81 -47.93
CA LEU A 14 20.46 -16.41 -47.20
C LEU A 14 20.87 -16.94 -45.83
N ARG A 15 22.05 -17.57 -45.73
CA ARG A 15 22.59 -18.06 -44.45
C ARG A 15 22.95 -16.90 -43.50
N ASN A 16 23.50 -15.81 -44.01
CA ASN A 16 23.79 -14.63 -43.20
C ASN A 16 22.51 -13.91 -42.75
N ILE A 17 21.48 -13.82 -43.59
CA ILE A 17 20.18 -13.25 -43.23
C ILE A 17 19.49 -14.11 -42.16
N ALA A 18 19.52 -15.44 -42.29
CA ALA A 18 18.95 -16.35 -41.29
C ALA A 18 19.65 -16.25 -39.92
N VAL A 19 20.98 -16.07 -39.90
CA VAL A 19 21.75 -15.84 -38.67
C VAL A 19 21.39 -14.48 -38.04
N PHE A 20 21.24 -13.42 -38.85
CA PHE A 20 20.85 -12.10 -38.36
C PHE A 20 19.42 -12.08 -37.81
N ILE A 21 18.46 -12.75 -38.46
CA ILE A 21 17.08 -12.85 -37.97
C ILE A 21 17.05 -13.67 -36.67
N GLY A 22 17.78 -14.79 -36.58
CA GLY A 22 17.88 -15.58 -35.35
C GLY A 22 18.50 -14.81 -34.17
N LEU A 23 19.52 -13.99 -34.43
CA LEU A 23 20.14 -13.12 -33.41
C LEU A 23 19.20 -11.98 -32.98
N PHE A 24 18.46 -11.36 -33.91
CA PHE A 24 17.48 -10.32 -33.56
C PHE A 24 16.28 -10.88 -32.80
N SER A 25 15.80 -12.09 -33.13
CA SER A 25 14.72 -12.74 -32.40
C SER A 25 15.14 -13.20 -31.00
N ALA A 26 16.41 -13.58 -30.80
CA ALA A 26 16.92 -13.93 -29.48
C ALA A 26 17.07 -12.69 -28.56
N ILE A 27 17.37 -11.52 -29.11
CA ILE A 27 17.49 -10.26 -28.34
C ILE A 27 16.12 -9.73 -27.89
N LEU A 28 15.04 -10.03 -28.62
CA LEU A 28 13.69 -9.59 -28.27
C LEU A 28 13.01 -10.42 -27.16
N ILE A 29 13.62 -11.53 -26.72
CA ILE A 29 13.05 -12.39 -25.65
C ILE A 29 13.55 -11.97 -24.25
N PHE A 30 14.63 -11.18 -24.14
CA PHE A 30 15.26 -10.85 -22.85
C PHE A 30 14.92 -9.47 -22.27
N CYS A 31 14.03 -8.69 -22.90
CA CYS A 31 13.65 -7.36 -22.41
C CYS A 31 12.14 -7.18 -22.21
N THR A 32 11.47 -8.17 -21.63
CA THR A 32 10.39 -7.77 -20.72
C THR A 32 11.07 -7.30 -19.44
N PRO A 33 11.01 -6.00 -19.07
CA PRO A 33 11.26 -5.67 -17.68
C PRO A 33 10.26 -6.53 -16.90
N ALA A 34 10.76 -7.51 -16.14
CA ALA A 34 10.00 -8.00 -15.01
C ALA A 34 9.86 -6.77 -14.13
N GLN A 35 8.78 -6.01 -14.31
CA GLN A 35 8.35 -5.03 -13.33
C GLN A 35 8.19 -5.86 -12.05
N SER A 36 9.20 -5.77 -11.19
CA SER A 36 9.10 -6.16 -9.80
C SER A 36 7.82 -5.50 -9.32
N GLN A 37 6.75 -6.30 -9.16
CA GLN A 37 5.51 -5.81 -8.59
C GLN A 37 5.90 -5.19 -7.25
N VAL A 38 5.64 -3.90 -7.07
CA VAL A 38 5.79 -3.25 -5.78
C VAL A 38 4.95 -4.07 -4.82
N THR A 39 5.63 -4.81 -3.94
CA THR A 39 4.98 -5.75 -3.04
C THR A 39 4.77 -5.01 -1.74
N PHE A 40 3.57 -4.44 -1.58
CA PHE A 40 3.14 -3.84 -0.31
C PHE A 40 3.15 -4.92 0.76
N CYS A 41 3.76 -4.63 1.91
CA CYS A 41 3.83 -5.48 3.10
C CYS A 41 4.05 -6.95 2.75
N TYR A 42 5.32 -7.35 2.64
CA TYR A 42 5.70 -8.65 2.09
C TYR A 42 4.78 -9.75 2.62
N PRO A 43 4.00 -10.43 1.75
CA PRO A 43 2.99 -11.35 2.22
C PRO A 43 3.64 -12.48 3.01
N ASP A 44 3.08 -12.80 4.18
CA ASP A 44 3.41 -14.04 4.91
C ASP A 44 3.21 -15.28 4.00
N CYS A 45 2.34 -15.15 2.99
CA CYS A 45 2.01 -16.17 2.00
C CYS A 45 2.26 -15.66 0.56
N PRO A 46 3.38 -16.05 -0.10
CA PRO A 46 3.86 -15.46 -1.36
C PRO A 46 2.92 -15.49 -2.57
N LYS A 47 1.83 -16.26 -2.50
CA LYS A 47 0.85 -16.40 -3.60
C LYS A 47 -0.39 -15.51 -3.43
N ASP A 48 -0.53 -14.87 -2.27
CA ASP A 48 -1.73 -14.10 -1.93
C ASP A 48 -1.49 -12.63 -2.23
N LEU A 49 -1.78 -12.26 -3.47
CA LEU A 49 -1.63 -10.89 -3.96
C LEU A 49 -2.75 -9.99 -3.42
N TRP A 50 -2.45 -8.70 -3.33
CA TRP A 50 -3.42 -7.66 -3.00
C TRP A 50 -4.50 -7.52 -4.08
N ASN A 51 -5.74 -7.28 -3.67
CA ASN A 51 -6.88 -6.99 -4.53
C ASN A 51 -7.41 -5.58 -4.18
N PRO A 52 -7.51 -4.64 -5.13
CA PRO A 52 -7.12 -4.78 -6.53
C PRO A 52 -5.63 -5.05 -6.64
N LEU A 53 -5.17 -5.72 -7.70
CA LEU A 53 -3.75 -5.96 -7.92
C LEU A 53 -2.99 -4.62 -7.99
N PRO A 54 -1.69 -4.54 -7.65
CA PRO A 54 -0.93 -3.29 -7.59
C PRO A 54 -0.98 -2.39 -8.84
N THR A 55 -1.37 -2.93 -10.00
CA THR A 55 -1.58 -2.19 -11.26
C THR A 55 -3.00 -1.62 -11.45
N SER A 56 -3.94 -2.02 -10.61
CA SER A 56 -5.35 -1.60 -10.62
C SER A 56 -5.58 -0.54 -9.55
N PRO A 57 -6.54 0.39 -9.78
CA PRO A 57 -6.81 1.48 -8.84
C PRO A 57 -7.25 0.91 -7.49
N ALA A 58 -6.73 1.47 -6.40
CA ALA A 58 -7.11 1.11 -5.04
C ALA A 58 -8.62 1.31 -4.81
N PHE A 59 -9.19 0.59 -3.84
CA PHE A 59 -10.49 0.97 -3.30
C PHE A 59 -10.36 2.27 -2.51
N THR A 60 -11.47 3.00 -2.39
CA THR A 60 -11.51 4.27 -1.65
C THR A 60 -12.66 4.26 -0.66
N HIS A 61 -12.45 4.81 0.53
CA HIS A 61 -13.51 5.00 1.53
C HIS A 61 -13.34 6.33 2.24
N LEU A 62 -14.43 7.06 2.42
CA LEU A 62 -14.44 8.36 3.10
C LEU A 62 -14.64 8.14 4.60
N ILE A 63 -13.73 8.68 5.40
CA ILE A 63 -13.82 8.69 6.87
C ILE A 63 -13.62 10.10 7.40
N THR A 64 -14.07 10.36 8.63
CA THR A 64 -13.76 11.60 9.35
C THR A 64 -12.76 11.28 10.45
N LEU A 65 -11.60 11.93 10.44
CA LEU A 65 -10.61 11.77 11.51
C LEU A 65 -11.06 12.50 12.80
N PRO A 66 -10.52 12.14 13.98
CA PRO A 66 -10.87 12.79 15.26
C PRO A 66 -10.65 14.32 15.30
N CYS A 67 -9.72 14.84 14.50
CA CYS A 67 -9.52 16.27 14.28
C CYS A 67 -10.67 16.97 13.53
N GLY A 68 -11.67 16.23 13.04
CA GLY A 68 -12.85 16.74 12.34
C GLY A 68 -12.72 16.78 10.82
N GLU A 69 -11.54 16.48 10.27
CA GLU A 69 -11.32 16.55 8.83
C GLU A 69 -11.73 15.25 8.11
N PRO A 70 -12.45 15.37 6.99
CA PRO A 70 -12.74 14.23 6.13
C PRO A 70 -11.51 13.85 5.29
N VAL A 71 -11.25 12.55 5.22
CA VAL A 71 -10.17 11.97 4.41
C VAL A 71 -10.67 10.79 3.58
N ILE A 72 -10.09 10.63 2.40
CA ILE A 72 -10.28 9.47 1.52
C ILE A 72 -9.13 8.51 1.81
N VAL A 73 -9.48 7.31 2.27
CA VAL A 73 -8.51 6.22 2.50
C VAL A 73 -8.44 5.38 1.24
N HIS A 74 -7.25 5.29 0.64
CA HIS A 74 -6.96 4.40 -0.46
C HIS A 74 -6.47 3.06 0.09
N TYR A 75 -7.16 1.97 -0.21
CA TYR A 75 -6.85 0.68 0.39
C TYR A 75 -6.98 -0.50 -0.58
N ARG A 76 -6.31 -1.59 -0.21
CA ARG A 76 -6.39 -2.91 -0.85
C ARG A 76 -6.79 -3.96 0.17
N ILE A 77 -7.32 -5.06 -0.30
CA ILE A 77 -7.73 -6.20 0.53
C ILE A 77 -7.13 -7.51 -0.02
N ARG A 78 -6.97 -8.54 0.81
CA ARG A 78 -6.70 -9.90 0.33
C ARG A 78 -7.16 -10.93 1.35
N ILE A 79 -7.23 -12.19 0.90
CA ILE A 79 -7.26 -13.33 1.81
C ILE A 79 -5.83 -13.87 1.90
N ALA A 80 -5.16 -13.70 3.03
CA ALA A 80 -3.82 -14.22 3.22
C ALA A 80 -3.82 -15.55 3.97
N CYS A 81 -3.00 -16.48 3.50
CA CYS A 81 -2.81 -17.81 4.05
C CYS A 81 -4.12 -18.62 4.20
N GLY A 82 -5.14 -18.28 3.39
CA GLY A 82 -6.48 -18.87 3.44
C GLY A 82 -7.31 -18.55 4.69
N SER A 83 -6.81 -17.72 5.62
CA SER A 83 -7.45 -17.50 6.92
C SER A 83 -7.47 -16.06 7.41
N PHE A 84 -6.60 -15.20 6.88
CA PHE A 84 -6.49 -13.80 7.30
C PHE A 84 -7.20 -12.86 6.33
N HIS A 85 -7.97 -11.95 6.90
CA HIS A 85 -8.70 -10.90 6.20
C HIS A 85 -7.86 -9.63 6.24
N ASP A 86 -7.02 -9.48 5.23
CA ASP A 86 -6.00 -8.46 5.18
C ASP A 86 -6.53 -7.20 4.50
N VAL A 87 -6.19 -6.05 5.07
CA VAL A 87 -6.45 -4.72 4.51
C VAL A 87 -5.13 -3.95 4.54
N PHE A 88 -4.74 -3.34 3.43
CA PHE A 88 -3.56 -2.47 3.35
C PHE A 88 -4.00 -1.07 2.96
N ILE A 89 -3.61 -0.06 3.75
CA ILE A 89 -3.83 1.35 3.39
C ILE A 89 -2.61 1.83 2.62
N GLU A 90 -2.84 2.29 1.39
CA GLU A 90 -1.80 2.76 0.48
C GLU A 90 -1.47 4.23 0.69
N GLU A 91 -2.50 5.02 0.97
CA GLU A 91 -2.47 6.47 1.00
C GLU A 91 -3.72 6.98 1.74
N ILE A 92 -3.58 8.14 2.37
CA ILE A 92 -4.72 8.92 2.89
C ILE A 92 -4.68 10.31 2.26
N GLU A 93 -5.77 10.68 1.59
CA GLU A 93 -5.97 11.99 0.97
C GLU A 93 -6.92 12.84 1.83
N PHE A 94 -6.50 14.05 2.19
CA PHE A 94 -7.40 15.00 2.84
C PHE A 94 -8.31 15.65 1.78
N VAL A 95 -9.63 15.57 1.99
CA VAL A 95 -10.61 16.16 1.06
C VAL A 95 -10.46 17.68 0.97
N ASN A 96 -10.11 18.31 2.09
CA ASN A 96 -9.81 19.74 2.17
C ASN A 96 -8.33 20.06 1.83
N GLY A 97 -7.62 19.10 1.25
CA GLY A 97 -6.22 19.19 0.82
C GLY A 97 -5.28 19.60 1.96
N TYR A 98 -4.27 20.40 1.61
CA TYR A 98 -3.26 20.91 2.53
C TYR A 98 -3.85 21.55 3.80
N GLY A 99 -4.95 22.30 3.67
CA GLY A 99 -5.59 22.98 4.79
C GLY A 99 -6.14 21.99 5.83
N GLY A 100 -6.80 20.93 5.36
CA GLY A 100 -7.27 19.85 6.24
C GLY A 100 -6.12 19.08 6.88
N GLY A 101 -5.09 18.75 6.09
CA GLY A 101 -3.87 18.11 6.59
C GLY A 101 -3.20 18.93 7.70
N GLN A 102 -3.10 20.25 7.53
CA GLN A 102 -2.53 21.15 8.54
C GLN A 102 -3.35 21.17 9.85
N ILE A 103 -4.68 21.16 9.78
CA ILE A 103 -5.55 21.16 10.98
C ILE A 103 -5.28 19.90 11.82
N CYS A 104 -5.27 18.74 11.18
CA CYS A 104 -4.98 17.48 11.86
C CYS A 104 -3.53 17.38 12.32
N GLY A 105 -2.58 17.83 11.49
CA GLY A 105 -1.15 17.82 11.83
C GLY A 105 -0.80 18.66 13.06
N GLN A 106 -1.63 19.62 13.45
CA GLN A 106 -1.44 20.40 14.67
C GLN A 106 -1.99 19.74 15.93
N THR A 107 -2.86 18.73 15.80
CA THR A 107 -3.63 18.15 16.90
C THR A 107 -3.40 16.65 17.10
N MET A 108 -2.83 15.98 16.10
CA MET A 108 -2.61 14.54 16.09
C MET A 108 -1.23 14.20 15.52
N SER A 109 -0.62 13.14 16.04
CA SER A 109 0.54 12.50 15.41
C SER A 109 0.13 11.73 14.16
N ILE A 110 1.10 11.42 13.29
CA ILE A 110 0.88 10.56 12.12
C ILE A 110 0.39 9.17 12.54
N ALA A 111 0.99 8.60 13.59
CA ALA A 111 0.56 7.32 14.15
C ALA A 111 -0.91 7.35 14.60
N GLN A 112 -1.35 8.44 15.25
CA GLN A 112 -2.75 8.60 15.68
C GLN A 112 -3.72 8.73 14.49
N MET A 113 -3.33 9.43 13.43
CA MET A 113 -4.14 9.54 12.21
C MET A 113 -4.31 8.17 11.55
N LEU A 114 -3.21 7.42 11.40
CA LEU A 114 -3.23 6.08 10.81
C LEU A 114 -4.02 5.10 11.70
N GLU A 115 -3.83 5.11 13.02
CA GLU A 115 -4.58 4.26 13.95
C GLU A 115 -6.09 4.52 13.87
N SER A 116 -6.48 5.80 13.79
CA SER A 116 -7.87 6.20 13.62
C SER A 116 -8.43 5.69 12.28
N ALA A 117 -7.67 5.86 11.20
CA ALA A 117 -8.06 5.39 9.87
C ALA A 117 -8.19 3.86 9.80
N MET A 118 -7.23 3.13 10.36
CA MET A 118 -7.25 1.66 10.43
C MET A 118 -8.48 1.15 11.19
N SER A 119 -8.74 1.73 12.36
CA SER A 119 -9.87 1.33 13.22
C SER A 119 -11.21 1.64 12.56
N GLN A 120 -11.36 2.84 11.99
CA GLN A 120 -12.60 3.25 11.32
C GLN A 120 -12.86 2.42 10.06
N LEU A 121 -11.83 2.11 9.27
CA LEU A 121 -11.97 1.30 8.07
C LEU A 121 -12.47 -0.12 8.38
N VAL A 122 -11.99 -0.73 9.47
CA VAL A 122 -12.48 -2.04 9.94
C VAL A 122 -13.90 -1.93 10.49
N TYR A 123 -14.20 -0.85 11.22
CA TYR A 123 -15.53 -0.60 11.76
C TYR A 123 -16.58 -0.38 10.68
N ASP A 124 -16.29 0.40 9.65
CA ASP A 124 -17.21 0.61 8.53
C ASP A 124 -17.28 -0.64 7.63
N ASN A 125 -16.16 -1.38 7.49
CA ASN A 125 -16.02 -2.55 6.62
C ASN A 125 -16.64 -2.34 5.22
N PRO A 126 -16.28 -1.28 4.48
CA PRO A 126 -16.82 -0.99 3.14
C PRO A 126 -16.57 -2.12 2.12
N MET A 127 -15.57 -2.95 2.37
CA MET A 127 -15.22 -4.15 1.60
C MET A 127 -16.18 -5.32 1.82
N ASN A 128 -17.06 -5.26 2.84
CA ASN A 128 -17.94 -6.36 3.24
C ASN A 128 -17.19 -7.70 3.39
N TYR A 129 -16.03 -7.65 4.06
CA TYR A 129 -15.05 -8.73 4.02
C TYR A 129 -14.39 -9.03 5.39
N PRO A 130 -14.49 -10.27 5.92
CA PRO A 130 -15.31 -11.36 5.38
C PRO A 130 -16.79 -11.00 5.46
N PRO A 131 -17.64 -11.67 4.66
CA PRO A 131 -19.07 -11.53 4.75
C PRO A 131 -19.51 -11.86 6.17
N THR A 132 -19.94 -10.84 6.89
CA THR A 132 -20.38 -11.01 8.27
C THR A 132 -21.90 -10.96 8.31
N ASP A 133 -22.53 -12.07 8.69
CA ASP A 133 -23.95 -12.11 8.98
C ASP A 133 -24.20 -11.36 10.29
N SER A 134 -24.79 -10.17 10.20
CA SER A 134 -25.11 -9.35 11.37
C SER A 134 -26.30 -9.87 12.18
N THR A 135 -27.00 -10.91 11.71
CA THR A 135 -28.15 -11.50 12.41
C THR A 135 -27.77 -12.58 13.41
N GLN A 136 -26.51 -13.01 13.40
CA GLN A 136 -25.99 -14.03 14.30
C GLN A 136 -24.88 -13.45 15.17
N ASP A 137 -24.82 -13.92 16.41
CA ASP A 137 -23.72 -13.59 17.29
C ASP A 137 -22.47 -14.36 16.85
N THR A 138 -21.52 -13.67 16.25
CA THR A 138 -20.32 -14.28 15.66
C THR A 138 -19.11 -13.33 15.78
N CYS A 139 -17.92 -13.90 15.97
CA CYS A 139 -16.66 -13.16 16.03
C CYS A 139 -15.67 -13.68 14.98
N PHE A 140 -15.03 -12.76 14.28
CA PHE A 140 -14.01 -13.01 13.26
C PHE A 140 -12.65 -12.48 13.74
N PRO A 141 -11.75 -13.35 14.26
CA PRO A 141 -10.53 -12.93 14.96
C PRO A 141 -9.30 -12.71 14.06
N ASN A 142 -9.48 -12.78 12.73
CA ASN A 142 -8.39 -12.81 11.77
C ASN A 142 -8.37 -11.59 10.83
N TYR A 143 -8.94 -10.47 11.25
CA TYR A 143 -8.73 -9.21 10.53
C TYR A 143 -7.33 -8.66 10.83
N ARG A 144 -6.64 -8.24 9.77
CA ARG A 144 -5.34 -7.58 9.87
C ARG A 144 -5.36 -6.33 9.02
N VAL A 145 -5.06 -5.18 9.62
CA VAL A 145 -4.87 -3.93 8.87
C VAL A 145 -3.39 -3.62 8.87
N MET A 146 -2.87 -3.27 7.70
CA MET A 146 -1.47 -2.99 7.45
C MET A 146 -1.30 -1.61 6.85
N VAL A 147 -0.20 -0.98 7.24
CA VAL A 147 0.30 0.27 6.70
C VAL A 147 1.81 0.15 6.57
N GLY A 148 2.44 0.95 5.70
CA GLY A 148 3.91 1.06 5.69
C GLY A 148 4.44 1.47 7.08
N GLY A 149 5.66 1.09 7.43
CA GLY A 149 6.25 1.35 8.76
C GLY A 149 6.56 2.84 8.98
N CYS A 150 6.91 3.53 7.89
CA CYS A 150 7.19 4.96 7.85
C CYS A 150 6.21 5.68 6.92
N TRP A 151 5.76 6.88 7.29
CA TRP A 151 4.90 7.73 6.47
C TRP A 151 5.38 9.17 6.46
N THR A 152 5.24 9.84 5.32
CA THR A 152 5.52 11.27 5.16
C THR A 152 4.24 12.00 4.82
N PRO A 153 3.94 13.11 5.52
CA PRO A 153 2.88 14.01 5.14
C PRO A 153 3.37 15.00 4.07
N THR A 154 2.44 15.48 3.23
CA THR A 154 2.65 16.58 2.28
C THR A 154 2.04 17.89 2.82
N PHE A 155 1.97 17.99 4.14
CA PHE A 155 1.42 19.08 4.94
C PHE A 155 2.22 19.20 6.25
N PRO A 156 2.21 20.36 6.92
CA PRO A 156 3.00 20.57 8.12
C PRO A 156 2.46 19.76 9.29
N ILE A 157 3.38 19.20 10.07
CA ILE A 157 3.09 18.56 11.35
C ILE A 157 3.56 19.49 12.47
N GLY A 158 2.64 19.79 13.39
CA GLY A 158 2.83 20.59 14.59
C GLY A 158 3.04 19.73 15.84
N PRO A 159 2.91 20.28 17.07
CA PRO A 159 3.50 19.73 18.28
C PRO A 159 2.93 18.38 18.78
N GLY A 160 2.09 17.71 18.00
CA GLY A 160 1.72 16.31 18.19
C GLY A 160 2.80 15.33 17.74
N ASP A 161 3.72 15.75 16.87
CA ASP A 161 4.85 14.92 16.42
C ASP A 161 6.13 15.76 16.27
N LEU A 162 7.13 15.37 17.06
CA LEU A 162 8.52 15.85 17.12
C LEU A 162 8.86 17.03 18.05
N LYS A 163 9.94 16.76 18.80
CA LYS A 163 10.62 17.52 19.85
C LYS A 163 11.13 18.94 19.48
N ASP A 164 10.79 19.49 18.31
CA ASP A 164 11.44 20.69 17.74
C ASP A 164 10.49 21.70 17.06
N GLY A 165 9.20 21.73 17.41
CA GLY A 165 8.24 22.68 16.80
C GLY A 165 7.85 22.34 15.36
N ALA A 166 6.90 23.08 14.80
CA ALA A 166 6.35 22.79 13.48
C ALA A 166 7.43 22.88 12.40
N LYS A 167 7.73 21.76 11.73
CA LYS A 167 8.65 21.71 10.58
C LYS A 167 7.81 21.80 9.31
N GLU A 168 8.20 22.68 8.40
CA GLU A 168 7.63 22.67 7.04
C GLU A 168 7.85 21.28 6.42
N PRO A 169 6.86 20.73 5.71
CA PRO A 169 7.05 19.47 5.02
C PRO A 169 8.19 19.62 4.00
N PRO A 170 9.00 18.57 3.75
CA PRO A 170 9.94 18.62 2.63
C PRO A 170 9.19 18.94 1.33
N VAL A 171 9.87 19.58 0.39
CA VAL A 171 9.33 19.76 -0.97
C VAL A 171 9.33 18.39 -1.63
N ILE A 172 8.14 17.79 -1.77
CA ILE A 172 7.93 16.52 -2.47
C ILE A 172 7.12 16.83 -3.73
N ASP A 173 7.49 16.29 -4.88
CA ASP A 173 6.75 16.40 -6.17
C ASP A 173 5.46 15.55 -6.15
N VAL A 174 4.58 15.81 -5.18
CA VAL A 174 3.30 15.13 -5.00
C VAL A 174 2.23 16.16 -4.59
N PRO A 175 0.93 15.86 -4.81
CA PRO A 175 -0.15 16.73 -4.37
C PRO A 175 -0.08 17.02 -2.86
N ALA A 176 -0.44 18.26 -2.50
CA ALA A 176 -0.47 18.69 -1.11
C ALA A 176 -1.72 18.15 -0.38
N GLY A 177 -1.62 17.82 0.91
CA GLY A 177 -2.72 17.23 1.67
C GLY A 177 -2.80 15.70 1.60
N LEU A 178 -1.67 15.02 1.42
CA LEU A 178 -1.55 13.58 1.39
C LEU A 178 -0.73 13.09 2.57
N LEU A 179 -1.07 11.92 3.06
CA LEU A 179 -0.22 11.10 3.92
C LEU A 179 0.13 9.85 3.12
N ILE A 180 1.42 9.65 2.85
CA ILE A 180 1.93 8.56 1.99
C ILE A 180 3.04 7.77 2.70
N PRO A 181 3.14 6.45 2.48
CA PRO A 181 4.19 5.65 3.07
C PRO A 181 5.54 5.95 2.42
N CYS A 182 6.59 6.06 3.23
CA CYS A 182 7.97 6.19 2.75
C CYS A 182 8.59 4.84 2.39
N VAL A 183 8.14 3.79 3.08
CA VAL A 183 8.55 2.41 2.87
C VAL A 183 7.30 1.54 2.84
N TYR A 184 7.20 0.72 1.80
CA TYR A 184 6.06 -0.17 1.57
C TYR A 184 6.31 -1.60 2.07
N ILE A 185 7.54 -1.96 2.44
CA ILE A 185 7.95 -3.35 2.68
C ILE A 185 7.91 -3.71 4.16
N GLU A 186 8.50 -2.86 5.00
CA GLU A 186 8.39 -2.93 6.46
C GLU A 186 7.04 -2.37 6.84
N CYS A 187 6.17 -3.20 7.42
CA CYS A 187 4.81 -2.78 7.69
C CYS A 187 4.47 -2.87 9.15
N CYS A 188 3.72 -1.86 9.60
CA CYS A 188 2.97 -2.02 10.82
C CYS A 188 1.71 -2.83 10.54
N LEU A 189 1.51 -3.88 11.32
CA LEU A 189 0.38 -4.77 11.21
C LEU A 189 -0.41 -4.76 12.51
N LYS A 190 -1.70 -4.40 12.42
CA LYS A 190 -2.64 -4.34 13.54
C LYS A 190 -3.67 -5.46 13.42
N TYR A 191 -3.84 -6.26 14.47
CA TYR A 191 -4.85 -7.32 14.52
C TYR A 191 -6.16 -6.81 15.11
N PHE A 192 -7.27 -7.22 14.49
CA PHE A 192 -8.61 -6.93 14.97
C PHE A 192 -9.46 -8.19 15.04
N THR A 193 -10.37 -8.21 16.01
CA THR A 193 -11.50 -9.12 16.06
C THR A 193 -12.77 -8.33 15.82
N VAL A 194 -13.54 -8.72 14.81
CA VAL A 194 -14.84 -8.11 14.51
C VAL A 194 -15.93 -9.05 15.01
N CYS A 195 -16.70 -8.61 16.00
CA CYS A 195 -17.83 -9.35 16.55
C CYS A 195 -19.15 -8.68 16.19
N TYR A 196 -20.19 -9.48 16.03
CA TYR A 196 -21.58 -9.07 16.06
C TYR A 196 -22.20 -9.67 17.31
N VAL A 197 -22.80 -8.83 18.15
CA VAL A 197 -23.45 -9.24 19.41
C VAL A 197 -24.80 -8.53 19.48
N ASN A 198 -25.89 -9.29 19.45
CA ASN A 198 -27.26 -8.77 19.36
C ASN A 198 -27.45 -7.76 18.22
N GLY A 199 -26.89 -8.05 17.04
CA GLY A 199 -26.91 -7.17 15.88
C GLY A 199 -26.02 -5.93 15.98
N THR A 200 -25.30 -5.73 17.08
CA THR A 200 -24.34 -4.63 17.26
C THR A 200 -22.95 -5.09 16.86
N LYS A 201 -22.31 -4.33 15.97
CA LYS A 201 -20.92 -4.56 15.59
C LYS A 201 -19.97 -4.03 16.68
N VAL A 202 -19.01 -4.85 17.07
CA VAL A 202 -17.94 -4.50 18.02
C VAL A 202 -16.60 -4.83 17.36
N VAL A 203 -15.68 -3.87 17.32
CA VAL A 203 -14.33 -4.06 16.81
C VAL A 203 -13.37 -4.02 18.01
N ILE A 204 -12.58 -5.08 18.16
CA ILE A 204 -11.64 -5.27 19.26
C ILE A 204 -10.23 -5.31 18.70
N TYR A 205 -9.40 -4.35 19.09
CA TYR A 205 -7.97 -4.35 18.75
C TYR A 205 -7.20 -5.34 19.62
N ASP A 206 -6.30 -6.13 19.01
CA ASP A 206 -5.40 -7.05 19.71
C ASP A 206 -3.94 -6.55 19.65
N PRO A 207 -3.46 -5.84 20.68
CA PRO A 207 -2.09 -5.33 20.73
C PRO A 207 -1.04 -6.44 20.86
N LYS A 208 -1.39 -7.63 21.37
CA LYS A 208 -0.40 -8.70 21.61
C LYS A 208 -0.02 -9.45 20.34
N ARG A 209 -0.93 -9.48 19.36
CA ARG A 209 -0.67 -10.08 18.04
C ARG A 209 -0.11 -9.07 17.05
N SER A 210 -0.32 -7.77 17.30
CA SER A 210 0.12 -6.69 16.42
C SER A 210 1.63 -6.59 16.35
N VAL A 211 2.15 -6.29 15.16
CA VAL A 211 3.57 -6.21 14.85
C VAL A 211 3.91 -4.75 14.54
N PRO A 212 4.84 -4.12 15.26
CA PRO A 212 5.28 -2.78 14.94
C PRO A 212 6.01 -2.79 13.59
N GLY A 213 5.82 -1.74 12.79
CA GLY A 213 6.66 -1.50 11.63
C GLY A 213 7.97 -0.87 12.05
N GLU A 214 9.05 -1.16 11.34
CA GLU A 214 10.30 -0.42 11.51
C GLU A 214 10.19 0.93 10.79
N CYS A 215 10.74 1.97 11.42
CA CYS A 215 10.91 3.27 10.78
C CYS A 215 12.29 3.84 11.12
N ASP A 216 13.23 3.71 10.18
CA ASP A 216 14.60 4.17 10.37
C ASP A 216 14.74 5.65 9.96
N TYR A 217 14.69 6.53 10.97
CA TYR A 217 14.89 7.96 10.81
C TYR A 217 16.29 8.34 10.28
N GLN A 218 17.29 7.46 10.38
CA GLN A 218 18.66 7.75 9.97
C GLN A 218 18.76 7.95 8.44
N TYR A 219 17.90 7.29 7.68
CA TYR A 219 17.88 7.37 6.22
C TYR A 219 16.67 8.13 5.66
N GLN A 220 15.67 8.44 6.49
CA GLN A 220 14.42 9.08 6.07
C GLN A 220 13.94 10.16 7.06
N PRO A 221 14.63 11.32 7.13
CA PRO A 221 14.37 12.34 8.16
C PRO A 221 13.01 13.05 8.04
N ALA A 222 12.30 12.85 6.93
CA ALA A 222 10.96 13.38 6.68
C ALA A 222 9.83 12.41 7.06
N CYS A 223 10.18 11.20 7.51
CA CYS A 223 9.23 10.13 7.76
C CYS A 223 8.97 9.95 9.25
N TYR A 224 7.71 9.66 9.54
CA TYR A 224 7.16 9.48 10.87
C TYR A 224 6.73 8.02 11.01
N PRO A 225 6.85 7.43 12.20
CA PRO A 225 6.49 6.04 12.42
C PRO A 225 4.97 5.88 12.34
N ALA A 226 4.52 4.79 11.72
CA ALA A 226 3.10 4.49 11.63
C ALA A 226 2.52 3.93 12.93
N CYS A 227 3.38 3.29 13.75
CA CYS A 227 2.99 2.58 14.95
C CYS A 227 4.03 2.80 16.04
N GLU A 228 3.59 3.45 17.11
CA GLU A 228 4.33 3.64 18.36
C GLU A 228 3.65 2.87 19.50
#